data_AF-A0A2V3V710-F1
#
_entry.id   AF-A0A2V3V710-F1
#
_cell.length_a   1.000
_cell.length_b   1.000
_cell.length_c   1.000
_cell.angle_alpha   90.00
_cell.angle_beta   90.00
_cell.angle_gamma   90.00
#
_symmetry.space_group_name_H-M   'P 1'
#
loop_
_entity.id
_entity.type
_entity.pdbx_description
1 polymer ?
#
loop_
_entity_poly.entity_id
_entity_poly.type
_entity_poly.pdbx_seq_one_letter_code
_entity_poly.pdbx_strand_id
1 'polypeptide(L)'
;MMYLSSKGPVAIDTMPFRYAKNALEKLRREAPERIEEIAALEKHVAALDANKDENPRVAPGDNNPPEEAPAKSDGRAAVDIHVADLLVEAKNWADGTPIANQQQADEVAKLHRMLEQAKNLVEETADAEKKPLNEALKNISDWQNGYTAKGKKTIPDGLLTNAHRATGLLTARWLQKLEDDRKAREKEAADRAAEAAKVAIAEHQQAKDSTDLEVIDRAEDSLAIAKSLLQQAEGVSRERVRVGGAGFRAVSLRTVYHAESTGEPGCWAQAYGHYKQIPEFMDEFRALIQRWADRDARIEAHRVRGVPGFNFREEKVV
;
A
#
# COMPACT_ATOMS: atom_id res chain seq x y z
N MET A 1 -64.88 -44.33 16.80
CA MET A 1 -63.76 -45.18 17.27
C MET A 1 -62.66 -44.29 17.82
N MET A 2 -61.95 -44.69 18.88
CA MET A 2 -60.96 -43.85 19.56
C MET A 2 -59.54 -44.38 19.38
N TYR A 3 -58.59 -43.47 19.17
CA TYR A 3 -57.17 -43.72 19.23
C TYR A 3 -56.66 -43.53 20.65
N LEU A 4 -56.07 -44.56 21.25
CA LEU A 4 -55.48 -44.45 22.59
C LEU A 4 -54.08 -43.84 22.49
N SER A 5 -54.01 -42.51 22.53
CA SER A 5 -52.75 -41.79 22.57
C SER A 5 -52.14 -41.79 23.98
N SER A 6 -50.85 -41.51 24.09
CA SER A 6 -50.17 -41.33 25.38
C SER A 6 -50.69 -40.12 26.19
N LYS A 7 -51.50 -39.24 25.58
CA LYS A 7 -52.16 -38.10 26.24
C LYS A 7 -53.64 -38.33 26.52
N GLY A 8 -54.16 -39.54 26.27
CA GLY A 8 -55.56 -39.92 26.44
C GLY A 8 -56.25 -40.37 25.14
N PRO A 9 -57.48 -40.92 25.24
CA PRO A 9 -58.27 -41.34 24.08
C PRO A 9 -58.68 -40.15 23.23
N VAL A 10 -58.43 -40.21 21.91
CA VAL A 10 -58.80 -39.18 20.93
C VAL A 10 -59.73 -39.80 19.89
N ALA A 11 -60.84 -39.14 19.57
CA ALA A 11 -61.77 -39.64 18.56
C ALA A 11 -61.14 -39.55 17.16
N ILE A 12 -61.07 -40.68 16.42
CA ILE A 12 -60.32 -40.80 15.16
C ILE A 12 -60.87 -39.86 14.08
N ASP A 13 -62.19 -39.71 14.02
CA ASP A 13 -62.93 -38.84 13.08
C ASP A 13 -62.60 -37.35 13.22
N THR A 14 -62.15 -36.92 14.39
CA THR A 14 -61.77 -35.51 14.65
C THR A 14 -60.29 -35.20 14.38
N MET A 15 -59.49 -36.20 14.01
CA MET A 15 -58.05 -36.01 13.84
C MET A 15 -57.71 -35.25 12.56
N PRO A 16 -56.86 -34.20 12.62
CA PRO A 16 -56.31 -33.57 11.43
C PRO A 16 -55.39 -34.52 10.64
N PHE A 17 -55.28 -34.34 9.32
CA PHE A 17 -54.56 -35.24 8.41
C PHE A 17 -53.14 -35.62 8.88
N ARG A 18 -52.32 -34.62 9.22
CA ARG A 18 -50.95 -34.86 9.71
C ARG A 18 -50.91 -35.67 11.01
N TYR A 19 -51.88 -35.44 11.89
CA TYR A 19 -51.94 -36.14 13.17
C TYR A 19 -52.42 -37.59 13.00
N ALA A 20 -53.47 -37.80 12.20
CA ALA A 20 -53.99 -39.14 11.87
C ALA A 20 -52.93 -40.01 11.16
N LYS A 21 -52.18 -39.43 10.21
CA LYS A 21 -51.10 -40.13 9.50
C LYS A 21 -49.97 -40.58 10.44
N ASN A 22 -49.51 -39.68 11.30
CA ASN A 22 -48.45 -40.01 12.27
C ASN A 22 -48.92 -41.03 13.32
N ALA A 23 -50.18 -40.96 13.74
CA ALA A 23 -50.78 -41.93 14.67
C ALA A 23 -50.85 -43.35 14.06
N LEU A 24 -51.23 -43.44 12.79
CA LEU A 24 -51.27 -44.69 12.00
C LEU A 24 -49.88 -45.31 11.84
N GLU A 25 -48.88 -44.52 11.44
CA GLU A 25 -47.49 -45.00 11.30
C GLU A 25 -46.93 -45.50 12.63
N LYS A 26 -47.28 -44.81 13.73
CA LYS A 26 -46.90 -45.22 15.08
C LYS A 26 -47.56 -46.53 15.50
N LEU A 27 -48.85 -46.70 15.28
CA LEU A 27 -49.58 -47.95 15.62
C LEU A 27 -49.05 -49.15 14.86
N ARG A 28 -48.81 -49.01 13.55
CA ARG A 28 -48.24 -50.08 12.72
C ARG A 28 -46.86 -50.54 13.21
N ARG A 29 -46.09 -49.64 13.84
CA ARG A 29 -44.75 -49.94 14.36
C ARG A 29 -44.76 -50.52 15.76
N GLU A 30 -45.57 -49.96 16.65
CA GLU A 30 -45.47 -50.23 18.10
C GLU A 30 -46.53 -51.20 18.62
N ALA A 31 -47.67 -51.34 17.95
CA ALA A 31 -48.77 -52.21 18.38
C ALA A 31 -49.59 -52.73 17.17
N PRO A 32 -48.98 -53.53 16.27
CA PRO A 32 -49.62 -54.01 15.04
C PRO A 32 -50.83 -54.93 15.29
N GLU A 33 -50.98 -55.47 16.49
CA GLU A 33 -52.12 -56.27 16.94
C GLU A 33 -53.43 -55.47 17.10
N ARG A 34 -53.38 -54.13 17.10
CA ARG A 34 -54.56 -53.25 17.20
C ARG A 34 -55.22 -53.02 15.84
N ILE A 35 -55.59 -54.12 15.19
CA ILE A 35 -56.00 -54.19 13.77
C ILE A 35 -57.21 -53.28 13.46
N GLU A 36 -58.22 -53.24 14.33
CA GLU A 36 -59.45 -52.46 14.08
C GLU A 36 -59.20 -50.94 14.10
N GLU A 37 -58.30 -50.48 14.96
CA GLU A 37 -57.91 -49.07 15.09
C GLU A 37 -57.01 -48.62 13.95
N ILE A 38 -56.12 -49.50 13.50
CA ILE A 38 -55.33 -49.30 12.30
C ILE A 38 -56.25 -49.16 11.08
N ALA A 39 -57.23 -50.07 10.91
CA ALA A 39 -58.19 -50.01 9.82
C ALA A 39 -59.05 -48.74 9.83
N ALA A 40 -59.46 -48.26 11.02
CA ALA A 40 -60.22 -47.02 11.14
C ALA A 40 -59.37 -45.76 10.87
N LEU A 41 -58.12 -45.72 11.32
CA LEU A 41 -57.19 -44.63 11.00
C LEU A 41 -56.84 -44.62 9.51
N GLU A 42 -56.67 -45.79 8.89
CA GLU A 42 -56.44 -45.91 7.45
C GLU A 42 -57.61 -45.33 6.65
N LYS A 43 -58.84 -45.70 7.03
CA LYS A 43 -60.05 -45.17 6.41
C LYS A 43 -60.18 -43.65 6.59
N HIS A 44 -59.86 -43.14 7.77
CA HIS A 44 -59.92 -41.69 8.05
C HIS A 44 -58.84 -40.89 7.31
N VAL A 45 -57.61 -41.40 7.26
CA VAL A 45 -56.51 -40.78 6.50
C VAL A 45 -56.84 -40.76 5.01
N ALA A 46 -57.40 -41.85 4.46
CA ALA A 46 -57.84 -41.90 3.06
C ALA A 46 -58.96 -40.91 2.77
N ALA A 47 -59.93 -40.75 3.68
CA ALA A 47 -61.01 -39.77 3.55
C ALA A 47 -60.50 -38.31 3.61
N LEU A 48 -59.46 -38.05 4.42
CA LEU A 48 -58.84 -36.73 4.52
C LEU A 48 -57.90 -36.41 3.34
N ASP A 49 -57.21 -37.41 2.78
CA ASP A 49 -56.37 -37.21 1.58
C ASP A 49 -57.25 -36.99 0.33
N ALA A 50 -58.44 -37.59 0.28
CA ALA A 50 -59.42 -37.35 -0.78
C ALA A 50 -60.05 -35.93 -0.73
N ASN A 51 -60.09 -35.30 0.45
CA ASN A 51 -60.66 -33.96 0.66
C ASN A 51 -59.61 -32.83 0.63
N LYS A 52 -58.39 -33.09 0.13
CA LYS A 52 -57.28 -32.13 0.14
C LYS A 52 -57.45 -30.95 -0.83
N ASP A 53 -58.40 -31.04 -1.75
CA ASP A 53 -58.64 -30.05 -2.82
C ASP A 53 -59.84 -29.13 -2.61
N GLU A 54 -60.56 -29.23 -1.49
CA GLU A 54 -61.65 -28.29 -1.16
C GLU A 54 -61.32 -27.49 0.10
N ASN A 55 -60.62 -26.37 -0.07
CA ASN A 55 -60.50 -25.33 0.96
C ASN A 55 -61.55 -24.24 0.69
N PRO A 56 -62.72 -24.22 1.37
CA PRO A 56 -63.83 -23.31 1.10
C PRO A 56 -63.61 -21.87 1.63
N ARG A 57 -62.37 -21.38 1.62
CA ARG A 57 -62.00 -20.03 2.11
C ARG A 57 -61.43 -19.09 1.04
N VAL A 58 -61.52 -19.42 -0.25
CA VAL A 58 -61.26 -18.44 -1.31
C VAL A 58 -62.55 -17.67 -1.59
N ALA A 59 -62.85 -16.69 -0.73
CA ALA A 59 -63.68 -15.55 -1.09
C ALA A 59 -62.71 -14.42 -1.49
N PRO A 60 -62.79 -13.85 -2.71
CA PRO A 60 -61.97 -12.69 -3.07
C PRO A 60 -62.50 -11.47 -2.31
N GLY A 61 -61.86 -11.17 -1.18
CA GLY A 61 -62.03 -9.90 -0.48
C GLY A 61 -60.95 -8.93 -0.95
N ASP A 62 -61.36 -7.74 -1.38
CA ASP A 62 -60.51 -6.59 -1.67
C ASP A 62 -59.66 -6.23 -0.44
N ASN A 63 -58.47 -6.80 -0.36
CA ASN A 63 -57.42 -6.29 0.49
C ASN A 63 -56.18 -6.19 -0.41
N ASN A 64 -56.02 -5.02 -1.01
CA ASN A 64 -54.83 -4.66 -1.77
C ASN A 64 -53.62 -4.81 -0.83
N PRO A 65 -52.81 -5.87 -0.95
CA PRO A 65 -51.57 -5.94 -0.18
C PRO A 65 -50.70 -4.76 -0.64
N PRO A 66 -49.79 -4.22 0.19
CA PRO A 66 -48.71 -3.42 -0.37
C PRO A 66 -48.11 -4.24 -1.51
N GLU A 67 -48.02 -3.65 -2.71
CA GLU A 67 -47.40 -4.28 -3.88
C GLU A 67 -46.20 -5.09 -3.41
N GLU A 68 -46.16 -6.36 -3.81
CA GLU A 68 -45.01 -7.23 -3.61
C GLU A 68 -43.77 -6.38 -3.89
N ALA A 69 -42.98 -6.12 -2.83
CA ALA A 69 -41.72 -5.41 -2.97
C ALA A 69 -41.02 -6.04 -4.19
N PRO A 70 -40.67 -5.26 -5.22
CA PRO A 70 -40.28 -5.80 -6.50
C PRO A 70 -39.24 -6.87 -6.24
N ALA A 71 -39.50 -8.06 -6.79
CA ALA A 71 -38.62 -9.22 -6.67
C ALA A 71 -37.18 -8.71 -6.74
N LYS A 72 -36.40 -8.93 -5.66
CA LYS A 72 -34.99 -8.51 -5.59
C LYS A 72 -34.33 -9.00 -6.86
N SER A 73 -34.16 -8.11 -7.82
CA SER A 73 -33.34 -8.37 -8.97
C SER A 73 -31.92 -8.31 -8.41
N ASP A 74 -31.36 -9.48 -8.16
CA ASP A 74 -30.12 -9.58 -7.40
C ASP A 74 -28.96 -9.05 -8.25
N GLY A 75 -28.35 -7.94 -7.83
CA GLY A 75 -27.09 -7.42 -8.40
C GLY A 75 -27.14 -5.98 -8.89
N ARG A 76 -25.97 -5.44 -9.23
CA ARG A 76 -25.76 -4.03 -9.61
C ARG A 76 -26.69 -3.50 -10.71
N ALA A 77 -26.99 -4.32 -11.73
CA ALA A 77 -27.88 -3.94 -12.82
C ALA A 77 -29.31 -3.59 -12.36
N ALA A 78 -29.80 -4.25 -11.30
CA ALA A 78 -31.10 -3.95 -10.72
C ALA A 78 -31.12 -2.62 -9.99
N VAL A 79 -30.06 -2.36 -9.23
CA VAL A 79 -29.85 -1.11 -8.49
C VAL A 79 -29.78 0.05 -9.48
N ASP A 80 -29.04 -0.14 -10.58
CA ASP A 80 -28.90 0.87 -11.62
C ASP A 80 -30.26 1.23 -12.25
N ILE A 81 -31.10 0.22 -12.55
CA ILE A 81 -32.46 0.44 -13.07
C ILE A 81 -33.32 1.18 -12.05
N HIS A 82 -33.36 0.71 -10.79
CA HIS A 82 -34.15 1.34 -9.73
C HIS A 82 -33.76 2.80 -9.46
N VAL A 83 -32.46 3.08 -9.42
CA VAL A 83 -31.92 4.44 -9.27
C VAL A 83 -32.27 5.29 -10.49
N ALA A 84 -32.14 4.75 -11.71
CA ALA A 84 -32.49 5.48 -12.93
C ALA A 84 -33.97 5.89 -12.95
N ASP A 85 -34.87 5.00 -12.55
CA ASP A 85 -36.31 5.27 -12.46
C ASP A 85 -36.60 6.39 -11.44
N LEU A 86 -36.04 6.29 -10.22
CA LEU A 86 -36.20 7.34 -9.20
C LEU A 86 -35.63 8.69 -9.63
N LEU A 87 -34.54 8.70 -10.40
CA LEU A 87 -33.95 9.94 -10.93
C LEU A 87 -34.81 10.57 -12.03
N VAL A 88 -35.53 9.77 -12.82
CA VAL A 88 -36.53 10.29 -13.77
C VAL A 88 -37.68 10.94 -13.01
N GLU A 89 -38.19 10.30 -11.96
CA GLU A 89 -39.23 10.88 -11.11
C GLU A 89 -38.76 12.15 -10.40
N ALA A 90 -37.54 12.16 -9.88
CA ALA A 90 -36.95 13.35 -9.25
C ALA A 90 -36.86 14.53 -10.21
N LYS A 91 -36.53 14.30 -11.48
CA LYS A 91 -36.52 15.35 -12.51
C LYS A 91 -37.91 15.91 -12.79
N ASN A 92 -38.95 15.06 -12.74
CA ASN A 92 -40.33 15.50 -12.95
C ASN A 92 -40.84 16.38 -11.79
N TRP A 93 -40.39 16.13 -10.56
CA TRP A 93 -40.78 16.90 -9.38
C TRP A 93 -39.89 18.12 -9.07
N ALA A 94 -38.60 18.07 -9.43
CA ALA A 94 -37.62 19.14 -9.19
C ALA A 94 -37.39 20.01 -10.44
N ASP A 95 -38.47 20.44 -11.08
CA ASP A 95 -38.48 21.24 -12.31
C ASP A 95 -38.33 22.76 -12.06
N GLY A 96 -38.34 23.19 -10.80
CA GLY A 96 -38.27 24.60 -10.38
C GLY A 96 -39.63 25.22 -10.07
N THR A 97 -40.74 24.49 -10.24
CA THR A 97 -42.08 24.93 -9.88
C THR A 97 -42.28 24.86 -8.35
N PRO A 98 -42.83 25.91 -7.70
CA PRO A 98 -43.10 25.88 -6.27
C PRO A 98 -44.23 24.90 -5.93
N ILE A 99 -44.10 24.20 -4.81
CA ILE A 99 -45.12 23.27 -4.28
C ILE A 99 -46.38 24.06 -3.91
N ALA A 100 -47.54 23.64 -4.43
CA ALA A 100 -48.79 24.37 -4.31
C ALA A 100 -49.71 23.88 -3.18
N ASN A 101 -49.55 22.63 -2.73
CA ASN A 101 -50.40 22.06 -1.67
C ASN A 101 -49.65 21.01 -0.82
N GLN A 102 -50.24 20.62 0.31
CA GLN A 102 -49.65 19.67 1.25
C GLN A 102 -49.46 18.28 0.63
N GLN A 103 -50.37 17.82 -0.24
CA GLN A 103 -50.27 16.51 -0.89
C GLN A 103 -49.01 16.42 -1.77
N GLN A 104 -48.68 17.48 -2.51
CA GLN A 104 -47.44 17.55 -3.28
C GLN A 104 -46.19 17.55 -2.38
N ALA A 105 -46.23 18.24 -1.24
CA ALA A 105 -45.14 18.21 -0.27
C ALA A 105 -44.91 16.80 0.30
N ASP A 106 -46.00 16.06 0.58
CA ASP A 106 -45.93 14.70 1.12
C ASP A 106 -45.36 13.70 0.10
N GLU A 107 -45.74 13.79 -1.18
CA GLU A 107 -45.19 12.96 -2.26
C GLU A 107 -43.70 13.26 -2.53
N VAL A 108 -43.29 14.54 -2.53
CA VAL A 108 -41.88 14.92 -2.64
C VAL A 108 -41.07 14.41 -1.45
N ALA A 109 -41.64 14.46 -0.23
CA ALA A 109 -40.98 13.92 0.96
C ALA A 109 -40.82 12.39 0.90
N LYS A 110 -41.80 11.68 0.31
CA LYS A 110 -41.72 10.23 0.05
C LYS A 110 -40.63 9.91 -0.96
N LEU A 111 -40.58 10.63 -2.09
CA LEU A 111 -39.55 10.48 -3.11
C LEU A 111 -38.14 10.76 -2.55
N HIS A 112 -37.99 11.79 -1.71
CA HIS A 112 -36.73 12.08 -1.02
C HIS A 112 -36.25 10.90 -0.17
N ARG A 113 -37.15 10.24 0.57
CA ARG A 113 -36.80 9.06 1.37
C ARG A 113 -36.42 7.86 0.50
N MET A 114 -37.12 7.65 -0.62
CA MET A 114 -36.78 6.60 -1.59
C MET A 114 -35.40 6.83 -2.22
N LEU A 115 -35.06 8.07 -2.55
CA LEU A 115 -33.73 8.43 -3.06
C LEU A 115 -32.61 8.17 -2.03
N GLU A 116 -32.82 8.51 -0.75
CA GLU A 116 -31.84 8.21 0.29
C GLU A 116 -31.67 6.69 0.50
N GLN A 117 -32.77 5.92 0.43
CA GLN A 117 -32.71 4.46 0.49
C GLN A 117 -31.95 3.88 -0.71
N ALA A 118 -32.21 4.36 -1.92
CA ALA A 118 -31.53 3.92 -3.12
C ALA A 118 -30.02 4.26 -3.09
N LYS A 119 -29.66 5.43 -2.56
CA LYS A 119 -28.25 5.80 -2.30
C LYS A 119 -27.57 4.80 -1.37
N ASN A 120 -28.18 4.50 -0.22
CA ASN A 120 -27.62 3.51 0.72
C ASN A 120 -27.49 2.13 0.07
N LEU A 121 -28.46 1.72 -0.75
CA LEU A 121 -28.43 0.45 -1.47
C LEU A 121 -27.26 0.38 -2.46
N VAL A 122 -26.95 1.48 -3.17
CA VAL A 122 -25.76 1.58 -4.03
C VAL A 122 -24.48 1.42 -3.21
N GLU A 123 -24.37 2.11 -2.08
CA GLU A 123 -23.20 2.02 -1.19
C GLU A 123 -23.01 0.60 -0.64
N GLU A 124 -24.07 -0.02 -0.14
CA GLU A 124 -24.07 -1.41 0.37
C GLU A 124 -23.66 -2.42 -0.71
N THR A 125 -24.20 -2.28 -1.93
CA THR A 125 -23.87 -3.16 -3.06
C THR A 125 -22.41 -3.01 -3.46
N ALA A 126 -21.91 -1.76 -3.53
CA ALA A 126 -20.51 -1.50 -3.85
C ALA A 126 -19.57 -2.03 -2.77
N ASP A 127 -19.92 -1.91 -1.49
CA ASP A 127 -19.12 -2.45 -0.38
C ASP A 127 -19.10 -3.98 -0.36
N ALA A 128 -20.23 -4.62 -0.69
CA ALA A 128 -20.31 -6.07 -0.84
C ALA A 128 -19.40 -6.58 -1.97
N GLU A 129 -19.37 -5.89 -3.12
CA GLU A 129 -18.49 -6.23 -4.25
C GLU A 129 -17.00 -5.96 -3.93
N LYS A 130 -16.70 -4.84 -3.27
CA LYS A 130 -15.32 -4.45 -2.93
C LYS A 130 -14.72 -5.34 -1.85
N LYS A 131 -15.52 -5.85 -0.90
CA LYS A 131 -15.01 -6.62 0.24
C LYS A 131 -14.10 -7.79 -0.14
N PRO A 132 -14.51 -8.76 -0.99
CA PRO A 132 -13.63 -9.86 -1.37
C PRO A 132 -12.40 -9.41 -2.16
N LEU A 133 -12.53 -8.34 -2.97
CA LEU A 133 -11.40 -7.77 -3.71
C LEU A 133 -10.38 -7.11 -2.78
N ASN A 134 -10.84 -6.34 -1.80
CA ASN A 134 -9.99 -5.72 -0.79
C ASN A 134 -9.30 -6.77 0.09
N GLU A 135 -10.00 -7.85 0.45
CA GLU A 135 -9.41 -8.98 1.15
C GLU A 135 -8.33 -9.68 0.31
N ALA A 136 -8.59 -9.92 -0.98
CA ALA A 136 -7.59 -10.51 -1.88
C ALA A 136 -6.37 -9.59 -2.05
N LEU A 137 -6.58 -8.28 -2.27
CA LEU A 137 -5.50 -7.29 -2.37
C LEU A 137 -4.69 -7.21 -1.08
N LYS A 138 -5.35 -7.28 0.08
CA LYS A 138 -4.69 -7.31 1.37
C LYS A 138 -3.81 -8.54 1.51
N ASN A 139 -4.32 -9.73 1.16
CA ASN A 139 -3.54 -10.97 1.25
C ASN A 139 -2.29 -10.93 0.35
N ILE A 140 -2.41 -10.39 -0.87
CA ILE A 140 -1.27 -10.19 -1.78
C ILE A 140 -0.27 -9.21 -1.17
N SER A 141 -0.76 -8.08 -0.65
CA SER A 141 0.07 -7.07 0.00
C SER A 141 0.80 -7.65 1.21
N ASP A 142 0.12 -8.41 2.06
CA ASP A 142 0.70 -9.01 3.27
C ASP A 142 1.78 -10.04 2.92
N TRP A 143 1.52 -10.92 1.94
CA TRP A 143 2.53 -11.84 1.40
C TRP A 143 3.74 -11.10 0.83
N GLN A 144 3.50 -10.10 -0.03
CA GLN A 144 4.57 -9.30 -0.64
C GLN A 144 5.39 -8.58 0.44
N ASN A 145 4.72 -7.97 1.41
CA ASN A 145 5.35 -7.23 2.50
C ASN A 145 6.25 -8.16 3.33
N GLY A 146 5.84 -9.41 3.57
CA GLY A 146 6.67 -10.41 4.25
C GLY A 146 8.04 -10.63 3.60
N TYR A 147 8.16 -10.42 2.29
CA TYR A 147 9.42 -10.59 1.55
C TYR A 147 10.13 -9.28 1.22
N THR A 148 9.41 -8.25 0.78
CA THR A 148 10.00 -7.06 0.16
C THR A 148 9.67 -5.75 0.85
N ALA A 149 8.97 -5.75 2.00
CA ALA A 149 8.76 -4.51 2.75
C ALA A 149 10.12 -3.87 3.11
N LYS A 150 10.16 -2.53 3.08
CA LYS A 150 11.33 -1.73 3.41
C LYS A 150 10.92 -0.39 4.01
N GLY A 151 11.41 -0.08 5.22
CA GLY A 151 11.25 1.24 5.83
C GLY A 151 9.81 1.64 6.15
N LYS A 152 8.90 0.66 6.29
CA LYS A 152 7.53 0.90 6.70
C LYS A 152 7.47 1.02 8.22
N LYS A 153 6.79 2.04 8.75
CA LYS A 153 6.73 2.35 10.19
C LYS A 153 6.13 1.21 11.03
N THR A 154 5.14 0.52 10.49
CA THR A 154 4.32 -0.48 11.21
C THR A 154 4.58 -1.92 10.77
N ILE A 155 5.37 -2.12 9.71
CA ILE A 155 5.61 -3.44 9.11
C ILE A 155 7.13 -3.66 9.11
N PRO A 156 7.63 -4.76 9.69
CA PRO A 156 9.06 -5.05 9.66
C PRO A 156 9.56 -5.20 8.22
N ASP A 157 10.85 -4.96 8.01
CA ASP A 157 11.49 -5.20 6.73
C ASP A 157 11.36 -6.68 6.33
N GLY A 158 11.06 -6.90 5.06
CA GLY A 158 10.83 -8.24 4.53
C GLY A 158 12.10 -9.10 4.51
N LEU A 159 11.92 -10.42 4.43
CA LEU A 159 13.03 -11.39 4.46
C LEU A 159 14.05 -11.18 3.34
N LEU A 160 13.60 -10.95 2.09
CA LEU A 160 14.49 -10.68 0.96
C LEU A 160 15.17 -9.31 1.09
N THR A 161 14.47 -8.30 1.60
CA THR A 161 15.08 -6.99 1.90
C THR A 161 16.24 -7.13 2.88
N ASN A 162 16.04 -7.91 3.95
CA ASN A 162 17.07 -8.17 4.96
C ASN A 162 18.23 -8.99 4.40
N ALA A 163 17.95 -10.05 3.64
CA ALA A 163 18.98 -10.85 2.99
C ALA A 163 19.81 -10.02 2.01
N HIS A 164 19.17 -9.24 1.13
CA HIS A 164 19.85 -8.35 0.18
C HIS A 164 20.71 -7.31 0.90
N ARG A 165 20.25 -6.74 2.01
CA ARG A 165 21.04 -5.83 2.84
C ARG A 165 22.26 -6.54 3.44
N ALA A 166 22.09 -7.73 4.01
CA ALA A 166 23.17 -8.50 4.62
C ALA A 166 24.23 -8.91 3.59
N THR A 167 23.83 -9.46 2.44
CA THR A 167 24.76 -9.85 1.38
C THR A 167 25.42 -8.64 0.71
N GLY A 168 24.70 -7.52 0.59
CA GLY A 168 25.25 -6.25 0.14
C GLY A 168 26.35 -5.72 1.08
N LEU A 169 26.13 -5.78 2.40
CA LEU A 169 27.15 -5.40 3.39
C LEU A 169 28.36 -6.33 3.39
N LEU A 170 28.15 -7.64 3.25
CA LEU A 170 29.25 -8.60 3.11
C LEU A 170 30.10 -8.29 1.87
N THR A 171 29.45 -8.05 0.73
CA THR A 171 30.13 -7.68 -0.52
C THR A 171 30.88 -6.36 -0.37
N ALA A 172 30.27 -5.36 0.27
CA ALA A 172 30.90 -4.06 0.53
C ALA A 172 32.15 -4.18 1.40
N ARG A 173 32.10 -4.96 2.49
CA ARG A 173 33.26 -5.21 3.37
C ARG A 173 34.40 -5.91 2.63
N TRP A 174 34.08 -6.87 1.77
CA TRP A 174 35.08 -7.54 0.94
C TRP A 174 35.73 -6.58 -0.07
N LEU A 175 34.91 -5.78 -0.77
CA LEU A 175 35.41 -4.77 -1.70
C LEU A 175 36.24 -3.69 -0.99
N GLN A 176 35.89 -3.29 0.23
CA GLN A 176 36.68 -2.38 1.06
C GLN A 176 38.06 -2.96 1.36
N LYS A 177 38.12 -4.22 1.80
CA LYS A 177 39.39 -4.91 2.02
C LYS A 177 40.26 -4.91 0.76
N LEU A 178 39.69 -5.25 -0.40
CA LEU A 178 40.43 -5.24 -1.67
C LEU A 178 40.89 -3.84 -2.07
N GLU A 179 40.11 -2.81 -1.78
CA GLU A 179 40.47 -1.41 -2.02
C GLU A 179 41.59 -0.94 -1.09
N ASP A 180 41.56 -1.34 0.18
CA ASP A 180 42.63 -1.06 1.14
C ASP A 180 43.92 -1.79 0.75
N ASP A 181 43.83 -3.06 0.31
CA ASP A 181 44.95 -3.83 -0.23
C ASP A 181 45.51 -3.18 -1.51
N ARG A 182 44.66 -2.62 -2.39
CA ARG A 182 45.11 -1.85 -3.57
C ARG A 182 45.82 -0.57 -3.13
N LYS A 183 45.26 0.19 -2.21
CA LYS A 183 45.86 1.44 -1.70
C LYS A 183 47.20 1.20 -1.01
N ALA A 184 47.35 0.10 -0.28
CA ALA A 184 48.62 -0.28 0.32
C ALA A 184 49.68 -0.55 -0.76
N ARG A 185 49.33 -1.35 -1.79
CA ARG A 185 50.21 -1.60 -2.94
C ARG A 185 50.52 -0.32 -3.73
N GLU A 186 49.53 0.56 -3.89
CA GLU A 186 49.69 1.85 -4.56
C GLU A 186 50.67 2.74 -3.81
N LYS A 187 50.54 2.83 -2.48
CA LYS A 187 51.48 3.58 -1.63
C LYS A 187 52.89 3.00 -1.71
N GLU A 188 53.05 1.68 -1.58
CA GLU A 188 54.36 1.03 -1.67
C GLU A 188 55.01 1.19 -3.06
N ALA A 189 54.21 1.17 -4.14
CA ALA A 189 54.70 1.42 -5.49
C ALA A 189 55.07 2.91 -5.68
N ALA A 190 54.27 3.83 -5.15
CA ALA A 190 54.54 5.26 -5.19
C ALA A 190 55.78 5.64 -4.38
N ASP A 191 55.95 5.10 -3.17
CA ASP A 191 57.12 5.33 -2.31
C ASP A 191 58.39 4.80 -3.00
N ARG A 192 58.35 3.59 -3.57
CA ARG A 192 59.48 3.04 -4.36
C ARG A 192 59.80 3.87 -5.60
N ALA A 193 58.78 4.33 -6.33
CA ALA A 193 58.97 5.19 -7.50
C ALA A 193 59.54 6.56 -7.11
N ALA A 194 59.10 7.14 -5.99
CA ALA A 194 59.59 8.42 -5.48
C ALA A 194 61.06 8.33 -5.05
N GLU A 195 61.45 7.27 -4.34
CA GLU A 195 62.86 7.06 -3.96
C GLU A 195 63.74 6.83 -5.19
N ALA A 196 63.32 5.98 -6.14
CA ALA A 196 64.05 5.76 -7.38
C ALA A 196 64.18 7.05 -8.22
N ALA A 197 63.14 7.89 -8.25
CA ALA A 197 63.19 9.18 -8.93
C ALA A 197 64.19 10.15 -8.27
N LYS A 198 64.26 10.18 -6.93
CA LYS A 198 65.26 11.00 -6.21
C LYS A 198 66.69 10.56 -6.56
N VAL A 199 66.95 9.25 -6.53
CA VAL A 199 68.27 8.69 -6.90
C VAL A 199 68.61 9.03 -8.35
N ALA A 200 67.69 8.81 -9.28
CA ALA A 200 67.92 9.12 -10.69
C ALA A 200 68.15 10.62 -10.95
N ILE A 201 67.45 11.51 -10.24
CA ILE A 201 67.68 12.97 -10.33
C ILE A 201 69.08 13.32 -9.80
N ALA A 202 69.49 12.74 -8.66
CA ALA A 202 70.80 13.00 -8.07
C ALA A 202 71.94 12.49 -8.97
N GLU A 203 71.83 11.26 -9.50
CA GLU A 203 72.84 10.69 -10.40
C GLU A 203 72.89 11.42 -11.74
N HIS A 204 71.75 11.82 -12.29
CA HIS A 204 71.72 12.64 -13.49
C HIS A 204 72.28 14.05 -13.26
N GLN A 205 72.15 14.62 -12.05
CA GLN A 205 72.81 15.88 -11.73
C GLN A 205 74.33 15.72 -11.69
N GLN A 206 74.84 14.60 -11.16
CA GLN A 206 76.27 14.29 -11.14
C GLN A 206 76.81 13.99 -12.56
N ALA A 207 76.02 13.35 -13.41
CA ALA A 207 76.43 13.01 -14.77
C ALA A 207 76.49 14.21 -15.74
N LYS A 208 75.76 15.30 -15.47
CA LYS A 208 75.67 16.48 -16.38
C LYS A 208 77.02 17.07 -16.78
N ASP A 209 77.95 17.12 -15.82
CA ASP A 209 79.27 17.71 -16.01
C ASP A 209 80.39 16.65 -15.99
N SER A 210 80.02 15.36 -16.00
CA SER A 210 80.96 14.24 -15.98
C SER A 210 81.51 13.95 -17.37
N THR A 211 82.78 13.57 -17.43
CA THR A 211 83.42 13.01 -18.65
C THR A 211 83.67 11.50 -18.52
N ASP A 212 83.25 10.90 -17.41
CA ASP A 212 83.33 9.47 -17.14
C ASP A 212 82.07 8.77 -17.67
N LEU A 213 82.27 7.85 -18.62
CA LEU A 213 81.20 7.09 -19.27
C LEU A 213 80.42 6.22 -18.27
N GLU A 214 81.08 5.67 -17.25
CA GLU A 214 80.41 4.82 -16.25
C GLU A 214 79.42 5.62 -15.39
N VAL A 215 79.70 6.91 -15.16
CA VAL A 215 78.80 7.83 -14.42
C VAL A 215 77.58 8.18 -15.25
N ILE A 216 77.76 8.34 -16.56
CA ILE A 216 76.67 8.63 -17.51
C ILE A 216 75.77 7.39 -17.65
N ASP A 217 76.35 6.21 -17.89
CA ASP A 217 75.60 4.95 -18.03
C ASP A 217 74.79 4.63 -16.76
N ARG A 218 75.38 4.81 -15.57
CA ARG A 218 74.67 4.62 -14.30
C ARG A 218 73.47 5.56 -14.15
N ALA A 219 73.60 6.82 -14.56
CA ALA A 219 72.50 7.78 -14.51
C ALA A 219 71.37 7.43 -15.49
N GLU A 220 71.71 6.91 -16.67
CA GLU A 220 70.73 6.42 -17.65
C GLU A 220 70.00 5.17 -17.14
N ASP A 221 70.71 4.22 -16.54
CA ASP A 221 70.13 3.02 -15.92
C ASP A 221 69.17 3.39 -14.78
N SER A 222 69.57 4.29 -13.88
CA SER A 222 68.72 4.76 -12.79
C SER A 222 67.48 5.50 -13.27
N LEU A 223 67.59 6.29 -14.35
CA LEU A 223 66.43 6.89 -14.99
C LEU A 223 65.49 5.85 -15.60
N ALA A 224 66.03 4.81 -16.24
CA ALA A 224 65.23 3.71 -16.80
C ALA A 224 64.47 2.97 -15.68
N ILE A 225 65.14 2.69 -14.56
CA ILE A 225 64.54 2.09 -13.36
C ILE A 225 63.42 2.99 -12.80
N ALA A 226 63.68 4.28 -12.61
CA ALA A 226 62.68 5.22 -12.10
C ALA A 226 61.44 5.30 -13.01
N LYS A 227 61.62 5.36 -14.34
CA LYS A 227 60.51 5.34 -15.31
C LYS A 227 59.70 4.05 -15.22
N SER A 228 60.35 2.90 -15.10
CA SER A 228 59.66 1.61 -14.97
C SER A 228 58.81 1.53 -13.69
N LEU A 229 59.31 2.05 -12.57
CA LEU A 229 58.61 2.07 -11.30
C LEU A 229 57.43 3.04 -11.29
N LEU A 230 57.56 4.20 -11.96
CA LEU A 230 56.44 5.12 -12.17
C LEU A 230 55.32 4.47 -12.99
N GLN A 231 55.64 3.74 -14.06
CA GLN A 231 54.65 3.01 -14.84
C GLN A 231 53.96 1.91 -14.03
N GLN A 232 54.71 1.20 -13.17
CA GLN A 232 54.14 0.22 -12.25
C GLN A 232 53.18 0.88 -11.25
N ALA A 233 53.57 2.02 -10.67
CA ALA A 233 52.70 2.78 -9.75
C ALA A 233 51.41 3.25 -10.44
N GLU A 234 51.49 3.78 -11.67
CA GLU A 234 50.31 4.15 -12.45
C GLU A 234 49.40 2.94 -12.75
N GLY A 235 49.99 1.79 -13.07
CA GLY A 235 49.26 0.56 -13.32
C GLY A 235 48.43 0.11 -12.11
N VAL A 236 49.01 0.18 -10.91
CA VAL A 236 48.31 -0.14 -9.65
C VAL A 236 47.21 0.88 -9.35
N SER A 237 47.46 2.18 -9.57
CA SER A 237 46.47 3.24 -9.34
C SER A 237 45.22 3.09 -10.23
N ARG A 238 45.40 2.61 -11.46
CA ARG A 238 44.29 2.39 -12.41
C ARG A 238 43.52 1.08 -12.19
N GLU A 239 43.99 0.21 -11.30
CA GLU A 239 43.38 -1.08 -11.04
C GLU A 239 41.98 -0.93 -10.42
N ARG A 240 40.96 -1.52 -11.08
CA ARG A 240 39.57 -1.44 -10.63
C ARG A 240 39.19 -2.65 -9.78
N VAL A 241 38.90 -2.40 -8.52
CA VAL A 241 38.36 -3.40 -7.60
C VAL A 241 36.89 -3.67 -7.91
N ARG A 242 36.59 -4.92 -8.29
CA ARG A 242 35.24 -5.38 -8.64
C ARG A 242 35.05 -6.86 -8.30
N VAL A 243 33.81 -7.24 -8.01
CA VAL A 243 33.38 -8.64 -7.84
C VAL A 243 32.38 -8.97 -8.94
N GLY A 244 32.56 -10.09 -9.64
CA GLY A 244 31.63 -10.56 -10.66
C GLY A 244 31.65 -12.08 -10.77
N GLY A 245 30.50 -12.66 -11.08
CA GLY A 245 30.33 -14.09 -11.37
C GLY A 245 29.65 -14.29 -12.73
N ALA A 246 29.70 -15.51 -13.26
CA ALA A 246 29.11 -15.82 -14.55
C ALA A 246 27.61 -15.47 -14.58
N GLY A 247 27.19 -14.65 -15.56
CA GLY A 247 25.79 -14.30 -15.80
C GLY A 247 25.28 -13.00 -15.15
N PHE A 248 26.06 -12.31 -14.30
CA PHE A 248 25.65 -11.05 -13.67
C PHE A 248 26.68 -9.92 -13.86
N ARG A 249 26.20 -8.67 -13.85
CA ARG A 249 27.07 -7.48 -13.94
C ARG A 249 27.97 -7.41 -12.71
N ALA A 250 29.25 -7.12 -12.93
CA ALA A 250 30.20 -6.91 -11.85
C ALA A 250 29.79 -5.72 -10.95
N VAL A 251 29.98 -5.88 -9.65
CA VAL A 251 29.72 -4.90 -8.60
C VAL A 251 31.03 -4.28 -8.16
N SER A 252 31.06 -2.96 -8.03
CA SER A 252 32.20 -2.19 -7.49
C SER A 252 31.71 -1.22 -6.41
N LEU A 253 32.63 -0.67 -5.62
CA LEU A 253 32.32 0.47 -4.76
C LEU A 253 31.96 1.68 -5.64
N ARG A 254 31.03 2.50 -5.15
CA ARG A 254 30.67 3.78 -5.76
C ARG A 254 31.39 4.89 -5.01
N THR A 255 32.04 5.78 -5.75
CA THR A 255 32.58 7.02 -5.20
C THR A 255 31.43 8.00 -4.96
N VAL A 256 31.29 8.48 -3.73
CA VAL A 256 30.36 9.54 -3.35
C VAL A 256 31.17 10.62 -2.65
N TYR A 257 30.94 11.88 -3.06
CA TYR A 257 31.61 13.03 -2.46
C TYR A 257 30.66 13.67 -1.45
N HIS A 258 31.14 13.80 -0.21
CA HIS A 258 30.44 14.50 0.86
C HIS A 258 31.24 15.75 1.22
N ALA A 259 30.54 16.88 1.36
CA ALA A 259 31.14 18.09 1.90
C ALA A 259 31.00 18.07 3.43
N GLU A 260 32.13 18.10 4.12
CA GLU A 260 32.19 18.22 5.57
C GLU A 260 32.74 19.59 5.95
N SER A 261 32.20 20.20 7.01
CA SER A 261 32.74 21.45 7.53
C SER A 261 34.10 21.18 8.16
N THR A 262 35.07 22.05 7.92
CA THR A 262 36.39 22.00 8.55
C THR A 262 36.35 22.28 10.05
N GLY A 263 35.23 22.80 10.57
CA GLY A 263 35.09 23.20 11.97
C GLY A 263 35.86 24.47 12.34
N GLU A 264 36.61 25.03 11.40
CA GLU A 264 37.34 26.29 11.61
C GLU A 264 36.36 27.44 11.89
N PRO A 265 36.68 28.35 12.83
CA PRO A 265 35.87 29.52 13.09
C PRO A 265 35.61 30.30 11.80
N GLY A 266 34.33 30.47 11.44
CA GLY A 266 33.93 31.19 10.23
C GLY A 266 33.84 30.37 8.95
N CYS A 267 34.04 29.04 8.99
CA CYS A 267 33.88 28.16 7.82
C CYS A 267 32.56 28.38 7.06
N TRP A 268 31.45 28.57 7.79
CA TRP A 268 30.13 28.86 7.20
C TRP A 268 30.05 30.25 6.54
N ALA A 269 30.73 31.24 7.10
CA ALA A 269 30.77 32.59 6.53
C ALA A 269 31.63 32.64 5.25
N GLN A 270 32.75 31.90 5.23
CA GLN A 270 33.57 31.72 4.03
C GLN A 270 32.80 30.95 2.95
N ALA A 271 32.12 29.87 3.32
CA ALA A 271 31.26 29.11 2.41
C ALA A 271 30.14 30.00 1.84
N TYR A 272 29.44 30.78 2.67
CA TYR A 272 28.48 31.77 2.20
C TYR A 272 29.11 32.81 1.26
N GLY A 273 30.33 33.27 1.57
CA GLY A 273 31.10 34.19 0.72
C GLY A 273 31.34 33.65 -0.69
N HIS A 274 31.55 32.34 -0.81
CA HIS A 274 31.67 31.62 -2.09
C HIS A 274 30.30 31.46 -2.76
N TYR A 275 29.30 30.90 -2.07
CA TYR A 275 28.00 30.55 -2.65
C TYR A 275 27.12 31.75 -2.99
N LYS A 276 27.27 32.89 -2.32
CA LYS A 276 26.45 34.10 -2.61
C LYS A 276 26.64 34.66 -4.02
N GLN A 277 27.70 34.25 -4.72
CA GLN A 277 27.94 34.62 -6.11
C GLN A 277 27.04 33.82 -7.08
N ILE A 278 26.45 32.72 -6.62
CA ILE A 278 25.57 31.83 -7.40
C ILE A 278 24.12 32.35 -7.29
N PRO A 279 23.46 32.72 -8.40
CA PRO A 279 22.10 33.26 -8.38
C PRO A 279 21.07 32.30 -7.76
N GLU A 280 21.13 31.02 -8.12
CA GLU A 280 20.20 29.98 -7.64
C GLU A 280 20.25 29.83 -6.11
N PHE A 281 21.45 29.78 -5.55
CA PHE A 281 21.64 29.76 -4.10
C PHE A 281 21.03 31.01 -3.44
N MET A 282 21.19 32.19 -4.04
CA MET A 282 20.63 33.42 -3.48
C MET A 282 19.11 33.46 -3.54
N ASP A 283 18.48 32.85 -4.54
CA ASP A 283 17.03 32.71 -4.60
C ASP A 283 16.51 31.77 -3.51
N GLU A 284 17.14 30.61 -3.33
CA GLU A 284 16.82 29.69 -2.23
C GLU A 284 17.05 30.33 -0.86
N PHE A 285 18.15 31.06 -0.70
CA PHE A 285 18.50 31.77 0.51
C PHE A 285 17.50 32.88 0.84
N ARG A 286 17.07 33.66 -0.17
CA ARG A 286 15.99 34.65 0.00
C ARG A 286 14.68 34.00 0.40
N ALA A 287 14.30 32.89 -0.23
CA ALA A 287 13.11 32.15 0.13
C ALA A 287 13.17 31.59 1.56
N LEU A 288 14.34 31.12 2.00
CA LEU A 288 14.57 30.69 3.38
C LEU A 288 14.35 31.87 4.35
N ILE A 289 14.97 33.02 4.09
CA ILE A 289 14.80 34.22 4.94
C ILE A 289 13.33 34.64 4.98
N GLN A 290 12.62 34.65 3.85
CA GLN A 290 11.20 34.99 3.79
C GLN A 290 10.35 34.07 4.68
N ARG A 291 10.61 32.75 4.67
CA ARG A 291 9.90 31.79 5.55
C ARG A 291 10.12 32.10 7.03
N TRP A 292 11.32 32.52 7.41
CA TRP A 292 11.61 32.94 8.78
C TRP A 292 10.93 34.26 9.13
N ALA A 293 10.94 35.24 8.22
CA ALA A 293 10.24 36.51 8.39
C ALA A 293 8.71 36.32 8.52
N ASP A 294 8.09 35.48 7.69
CA ASP A 294 6.65 35.17 7.76
C ASP A 294 6.28 34.44 9.06
N ARG A 295 7.16 33.57 9.54
CA ARG A 295 7.00 32.91 10.85
C ARG A 295 7.00 33.95 11.96
N ASP A 296 7.93 34.90 11.93
CA ASP A 296 7.99 35.98 12.91
C ASP A 296 6.79 36.92 12.82
N ALA A 297 6.27 37.19 11.61
CA ALA A 297 5.06 38.01 11.42
C ALA A 297 3.81 37.43 12.12
N ARG A 298 3.73 36.10 12.25
CA ARG A 298 2.63 35.40 12.96
C ARG A 298 2.74 35.51 14.47
N ILE A 299 3.95 35.70 15.01
CA ILE A 299 4.20 35.80 16.44
C ILE A 299 4.05 37.26 16.86
N GLU A 300 3.07 37.56 17.70
CA GLU A 300 2.75 38.94 18.10
C GLU A 300 3.95 39.69 18.70
N ALA A 301 4.72 39.06 19.60
CA ALA A 301 5.90 39.66 20.21
C ALA A 301 6.97 40.06 19.19
N HIS A 302 7.17 39.26 18.13
CA HIS A 302 8.14 39.53 17.08
C HIS A 302 7.59 40.55 16.07
N ARG A 303 6.29 40.47 15.77
CA ARG A 303 5.59 41.43 14.91
C ARG A 303 5.67 42.86 15.45
N VAL A 304 5.50 43.05 16.77
CA VAL A 304 5.60 44.37 17.42
C VAL A 304 7.04 44.92 17.39
N ARG A 305 8.04 44.06 17.54
CA ARG A 305 9.46 44.46 17.51
C ARG A 305 9.97 44.73 16.09
N GLY A 306 9.39 44.07 15.09
CA GLY A 306 9.83 44.14 13.69
C GLY A 306 11.11 43.34 13.44
N VAL A 307 11.31 42.95 12.17
CA VAL A 307 12.55 42.31 11.69
C VAL A 307 13.25 43.31 10.76
N PRO A 308 14.55 43.62 10.98
CA PRO A 308 15.27 44.55 10.11
C PRO A 308 15.17 44.16 8.62
N GLY A 309 14.80 45.13 7.78
CA GLY A 309 14.64 44.92 6.34
C GLY A 309 13.28 44.35 5.89
N PHE A 310 12.38 44.04 6.83
CA PHE A 310 11.02 43.54 6.54
C PHE A 310 9.95 44.47 7.12
N ASN A 311 8.86 44.66 6.37
CA ASN A 311 7.68 45.38 6.83
C ASN A 311 6.51 44.40 6.94
N PHE A 312 5.90 44.29 8.12
CA PHE A 312 4.72 43.44 8.33
C PHE A 312 3.43 44.20 8.00
N ARG A 313 2.53 43.57 7.23
CA ARG A 313 1.23 44.11 6.82
C ARG A 313 0.13 43.14 7.21
N GLU A 314 -1.01 43.67 7.66
CA GLU A 314 -2.20 42.89 7.97
C GLU A 314 -3.20 43.00 6.82
N GLU A 315 -3.71 41.85 6.36
CA GLU A 315 -4.79 41.74 5.38
C GLU A 315 -5.83 40.76 5.92
N LYS A 316 -7.12 41.11 5.80
CA LYS A 316 -8.24 40.25 6.20
C LYS A 316 -8.91 39.69 4.95
N VAL A 317 -8.99 38.37 4.84
CA VAL A 317 -9.55 37.63 3.69
C VAL A 317 -10.70 36.73 4.16
N VAL A 318 -11.72 36.52 3.32
CA VAL A 318 -12.92 35.67 3.57
C VAL A 318 -12.64 34.21 3.22
#